data_AF-A0A7S3K6F9-F1
#
_entry.id   AF-A0A7S3K6F9-F1
#
_cell.length_a   1.000
_cell.length_b   1.000
_cell.length_c   1.000
_cell.angle_alpha   90.00
_cell.angle_beta   90.00
_cell.angle_gamma   90.00
#
_symmetry.space_group_name_H-M   'P 1'
#
loop_
_entity.id
_entity.type
_entity.pdbx_description
1 polymer ?
#
loop_
_entity_poly.entity_id
_entity_poly.type
_entity_poly.pdbx_seq_one_letter_code
_entity_poly.pdbx_strand_id
1 'polypeptide(L)'
;KKKKAFTFMTRKLILNTRRILGNESRTKSVVDSAVLKGIDIFDCGGSQQVQRLPKVKKRIIAKIGYYERDESVFESIQGARLLSDSLGHCLEPSFIEAETQRLQELTQIPPIILLHHPETADGTWRQALDRLFSMRRAGLDLHAIGVASGDVAWLRSNTNDLLRFGASVLRLPACALDSPQIRDDTAELGRQFELVGIRPLLSTTPVHMQLVDHPNTEGVDRGATQRAYFSACEAIVQHLTPPEDADEDTRAGADWLLQLVADLNESVTKMTPSAWEYELSTQIGPMIHNKFDGLDDQTADLLFKFFQNYGKLVSITAQDCARAAAASPPTGVLPIKPDQPLAEWALRHVFHQRPELTYISLAVESTNDIDVALRVAASSS
;
A
#
# COMPACT_ATOMS: atom_id res chain seq x y z
N LYS A 1 -9.51 35.17 5.27
CA LYS A 1 -9.21 33.97 6.10
C LYS A 1 -9.30 32.67 5.29
N LYS A 2 -10.40 32.39 4.56
CA LYS A 2 -10.58 31.17 3.71
C LYS A 2 -9.44 30.87 2.70
N LYS A 3 -8.89 31.86 1.98
CA LYS A 3 -7.76 31.64 1.04
C LYS A 3 -6.49 31.12 1.72
N LYS A 4 -6.15 31.58 2.93
CA LYS A 4 -4.95 31.11 3.66
C LYS A 4 -5.12 29.69 4.19
N ALA A 5 -6.33 29.34 4.63
CA ALA A 5 -6.67 27.99 5.08
C ALA A 5 -6.61 26.97 3.93
N PHE A 6 -7.15 27.33 2.75
CA PHE A 6 -7.07 26.50 1.55
C PHE A 6 -5.62 26.20 1.13
N THR A 7 -4.75 27.22 1.10
CA THR A 7 -3.32 27.05 0.79
C THR A 7 -2.55 26.25 1.85
N PHE A 8 -2.98 26.28 3.11
CA PHE A 8 -2.37 25.48 4.18
C PHE A 8 -2.76 24.00 4.07
N MET A 9 -4.03 23.70 3.78
CA MET A 9 -4.51 22.32 3.64
C MET A 9 -3.96 21.63 2.39
N THR A 10 -3.81 22.34 1.26
CA THR A 10 -3.14 21.78 0.07
C THR A 10 -1.68 21.41 0.34
N ARG A 11 -1.01 22.09 1.27
CA ARG A 11 0.38 21.79 1.65
C ARG A 11 0.51 20.58 2.58
N LYS A 12 -0.57 20.13 3.22
CA LYS A 12 -0.58 18.89 4.00
C LYS A 12 -0.72 17.65 3.11
N LEU A 13 -1.16 17.79 1.86
CA LEU A 13 -1.43 16.64 0.99
C LEU A 13 -0.19 16.25 0.17
N ILE A 14 0.16 14.96 0.20
CA ILE A 14 1.21 14.36 -0.61
C ILE A 14 0.58 13.33 -1.55
N LEU A 15 1.03 13.30 -2.81
CA LEU A 15 0.56 12.31 -3.77
C LEU A 15 1.40 11.03 -3.66
N ASN A 16 0.79 9.92 -3.24
CA ASN A 16 1.42 8.61 -3.33
C ASN A 16 1.22 8.03 -4.74
N THR A 17 2.33 7.71 -5.40
CA THR A 17 2.34 7.37 -6.82
C THR A 17 2.13 5.89 -7.11
N ARG A 18 2.17 5.02 -6.09
CA ARG A 18 2.17 3.55 -6.25
C ARG A 18 1.07 3.01 -7.16
N ARG A 19 -0.11 3.62 -7.20
CA ARG A 19 -1.28 3.13 -7.95
C ARG A 19 -1.38 3.65 -9.39
N ILE A 20 -0.64 4.70 -9.74
CA ILE A 20 -0.69 5.27 -11.09
C ILE A 20 0.44 4.76 -11.98
N LEU A 21 1.57 4.38 -11.37
CA LEU A 21 2.72 3.78 -12.04
C LEU A 21 2.29 2.46 -12.71
N GLY A 22 2.64 2.28 -13.98
CA GLY A 22 2.19 1.16 -14.83
C GLY A 22 1.42 1.59 -16.08
N ASN A 23 0.90 2.83 -16.10
CA ASN A 23 0.38 3.45 -17.33
C ASN A 23 0.91 4.87 -17.45
N GLU A 24 1.77 5.13 -18.43
CA GLU A 24 2.46 6.42 -18.60
C GLU A 24 1.49 7.58 -18.81
N SER A 25 0.46 7.38 -19.63
CA SER A 25 -0.56 8.40 -19.92
C SER A 25 -1.33 8.78 -18.66
N ARG A 26 -1.81 7.77 -17.91
CA ARG A 26 -2.49 7.98 -16.62
C ARG A 26 -1.57 8.65 -15.60
N THR A 27 -0.35 8.15 -15.46
CA THR A 27 0.65 8.71 -14.53
C THR A 27 0.87 10.18 -14.82
N LYS A 28 1.12 10.53 -16.08
CA LYS A 28 1.33 11.92 -16.50
C LYS A 28 0.11 12.78 -16.21
N SER A 29 -1.09 12.34 -16.58
CA SER A 29 -2.32 13.09 -16.35
C SER A 29 -2.57 13.37 -14.87
N VAL A 30 -2.35 12.38 -14.00
CA VAL A 30 -2.58 12.52 -12.54
C VAL A 30 -1.52 13.43 -11.92
N VAL A 31 -0.24 13.26 -12.29
CA VAL A 31 0.86 14.11 -11.77
C VAL A 31 0.70 15.55 -12.22
N ASP A 32 0.40 15.82 -13.50
CA ASP A 32 0.21 17.18 -14.01
C ASP A 32 -0.97 17.87 -13.29
N SER A 33 -2.07 17.15 -13.08
CA SER A 33 -3.22 17.65 -12.30
C SER A 33 -2.85 17.97 -10.85
N ALA A 34 -2.09 17.09 -10.18
CA ALA A 34 -1.62 17.31 -8.82
C ALA A 34 -0.77 18.59 -8.72
N VAL A 35 0.17 18.78 -9.66
CA VAL A 35 1.03 19.98 -9.73
C VAL A 35 0.19 21.24 -9.95
N LEU A 36 -0.76 21.22 -10.89
CA LEU A 36 -1.65 22.35 -11.17
C LEU A 36 -2.50 22.74 -9.95
N LYS A 37 -2.89 21.76 -9.13
CA LYS A 37 -3.67 21.96 -7.90
C LYS A 37 -2.80 22.31 -6.69
N GLY A 38 -1.50 22.46 -6.88
CA GLY A 38 -0.57 22.95 -5.87
C GLY A 38 0.04 21.87 -4.96
N ILE A 39 -0.13 20.58 -5.28
CA ILE A 39 0.59 19.50 -4.61
C ILE A 39 2.04 19.54 -5.08
N ASP A 40 2.98 19.56 -4.12
CA ASP A 40 4.40 19.79 -4.38
C ASP A 40 5.33 18.71 -3.84
N ILE A 41 4.78 17.66 -3.23
CA ILE A 41 5.52 16.49 -2.74
C ILE A 41 4.89 15.21 -3.30
N PHE A 42 5.73 14.28 -3.75
CA PHE A 42 5.33 12.98 -4.29
C PHE A 42 5.95 11.84 -3.48
N ASP A 43 5.11 10.99 -2.91
CA ASP A 43 5.47 9.81 -2.12
C ASP A 43 5.64 8.60 -3.04
N CYS A 44 6.90 8.26 -3.33
CA CYS A 44 7.29 7.24 -4.30
C CYS A 44 7.93 6.06 -3.59
N GLY A 45 7.98 4.91 -4.23
CA GLY A 45 8.82 3.79 -3.83
C GLY A 45 10.32 4.07 -3.86
N GLY A 46 11.07 3.08 -4.31
CA GLY A 46 12.50 3.18 -4.61
C GLY A 46 12.77 3.89 -5.93
N SER A 47 14.03 3.86 -6.36
CA SER A 47 14.51 4.55 -7.56
C SER A 47 13.78 4.16 -8.84
N GLN A 48 13.32 2.91 -8.95
CA GLN A 48 12.61 2.42 -10.14
C GLN A 48 11.25 3.13 -10.31
N GLN A 49 10.50 3.30 -9.23
CA GLN A 49 9.26 4.07 -9.25
C GLN A 49 9.52 5.55 -9.54
N VAL A 50 10.59 6.13 -8.99
CA VAL A 50 10.97 7.52 -9.29
C VAL A 50 11.32 7.70 -10.76
N GLN A 51 12.02 6.75 -11.39
CA GLN A 51 12.37 6.79 -12.80
C GLN A 51 11.14 6.77 -13.72
N ARG A 52 10.06 6.11 -13.29
CA ARG A 52 8.79 6.03 -14.04
C ARG A 52 7.94 7.29 -13.94
N LEU A 53 8.31 8.25 -13.08
CA LEU A 53 7.57 9.50 -12.97
C LEU A 53 7.93 10.48 -14.08
N PRO A 54 6.96 11.29 -14.56
CA PRO A 54 7.28 12.41 -15.40
C PRO A 54 8.25 13.34 -14.65
N LYS A 55 9.22 13.91 -15.37
CA LYS A 55 10.19 14.84 -14.77
C LYS A 55 9.47 16.04 -14.16
N VAL A 56 9.38 16.06 -12.83
CA VAL A 56 8.77 17.15 -12.05
C VAL A 56 9.83 17.89 -11.24
N LYS A 57 9.74 19.22 -11.21
CA LYS A 57 10.55 20.09 -10.33
C LYS A 57 9.90 20.19 -8.95
N LYS A 58 9.66 19.05 -8.32
CA LYS A 58 8.92 18.90 -7.07
C LYS A 58 9.66 17.97 -6.12
N ARG A 59 9.34 18.02 -4.83
CA ARG A 59 10.03 17.22 -3.82
C ARG A 59 9.58 15.76 -3.92
N ILE A 60 10.52 14.83 -3.83
CA ILE A 60 10.24 13.40 -3.84
C ILE A 60 10.53 12.83 -2.45
N ILE A 61 9.61 12.01 -1.93
CA ILE A 61 9.88 11.09 -0.82
C ILE A 61 10.13 9.72 -1.45
N ALA A 62 11.36 9.22 -1.34
CA ALA A 62 11.74 7.89 -1.80
C ALA A 62 11.96 6.94 -0.62
N LYS A 63 11.74 5.64 -0.81
CA LYS A 63 12.05 4.61 0.20
C LYS A 63 13.13 3.67 -0.31
N ILE A 64 14.09 3.36 0.56
CA ILE A 64 15.20 2.44 0.29
C ILE A 64 15.19 1.32 1.33
N GLY A 65 15.66 0.13 0.98
CA GLY A 65 15.65 -1.04 1.88
C GLY A 65 14.69 -2.15 1.47
N TYR A 66 14.06 -2.02 0.31
CA TYR A 66 13.28 -3.07 -0.33
C TYR A 66 13.66 -3.15 -1.80
N TYR A 67 13.87 -4.35 -2.34
CA TYR A 67 13.97 -4.56 -3.78
C TYR A 67 12.58 -4.40 -4.39
N GLU A 68 12.30 -3.24 -4.98
CA GLU A 68 11.13 -3.09 -5.83
C GLU A 68 11.35 -3.94 -7.08
N ARG A 69 10.53 -4.98 -7.23
CA ARG A 69 10.53 -5.86 -8.40
C ARG A 69 9.80 -5.13 -9.53
N ASP A 70 10.29 -5.35 -10.75
CA ASP A 70 9.64 -4.87 -11.95
C ASP A 70 8.29 -5.59 -12.12
N GLU A 71 7.18 -4.86 -11.97
CA GLU A 71 5.81 -5.38 -12.15
C GLU A 71 5.57 -5.97 -13.56
N SER A 72 6.46 -5.73 -14.54
CA SER A 72 6.37 -6.32 -15.89
C SER A 72 6.75 -7.81 -15.97
N VAL A 73 7.38 -8.37 -14.93
CA VAL A 73 7.78 -9.81 -14.90
C VAL A 73 6.60 -10.72 -14.56
N PHE A 74 5.45 -10.16 -14.15
CA PHE A 74 4.25 -10.92 -13.79
C PHE A 74 3.48 -11.52 -14.98
N GLU A 75 3.81 -11.13 -16.22
CA GLU A 75 3.12 -11.64 -17.42
C GLU A 75 3.64 -13.01 -17.89
N SER A 76 4.65 -13.61 -17.24
CA SER A 76 5.09 -14.97 -17.61
C SER A 76 5.42 -15.85 -16.41
N ILE A 77 4.91 -17.07 -16.46
CA ILE A 77 5.16 -18.16 -15.49
C ILE A 77 6.66 -18.47 -15.37
N GLN A 78 7.46 -18.22 -16.42
CA GLN A 78 8.92 -18.38 -16.39
C GLN A 78 9.65 -17.34 -15.52
N GLY A 79 9.05 -16.17 -15.24
CA GLY A 79 9.62 -15.16 -14.35
C GLY A 79 9.66 -15.57 -12.88
N ALA A 80 8.84 -16.55 -12.46
CA ALA A 80 8.77 -17.03 -11.08
C ALA A 80 9.99 -17.85 -10.64
N ARG A 81 10.73 -18.44 -11.59
CA ARG A 81 11.84 -19.39 -11.32
C ARG A 81 13.14 -18.75 -10.82
N LEU A 82 13.31 -17.43 -10.98
CA LEU A 82 14.52 -16.70 -10.55
C LEU A 82 14.33 -15.93 -9.22
N LEU A 83 13.20 -16.11 -8.54
CA LEU A 83 12.73 -15.21 -7.48
C LEU A 83 12.71 -15.80 -6.06
N SER A 84 13.18 -17.05 -5.87
CA SER A 84 13.22 -17.71 -4.54
C SER A 84 14.35 -17.24 -3.64
N ASP A 85 15.40 -16.62 -4.18
CA ASP A 85 16.67 -16.47 -3.44
C ASP A 85 16.98 -15.04 -2.95
N SER A 86 16.08 -14.05 -3.14
CA SER A 86 16.34 -12.67 -2.66
C SER A 86 15.10 -11.80 -2.44
N LEU A 87 14.17 -12.24 -1.60
CA LEU A 87 13.32 -11.30 -0.83
C LEU A 87 14.09 -10.87 0.42
N GLY A 88 15.21 -10.17 0.22
CA GLY A 88 16.01 -9.62 1.32
C GLY A 88 15.69 -8.14 1.51
N HIS A 89 15.32 -7.74 2.73
CA HIS A 89 15.49 -6.36 3.15
C HIS A 89 16.97 -6.01 3.06
N CYS A 90 17.35 -5.18 2.08
CA CYS A 90 18.74 -4.82 1.88
C CYS A 90 19.01 -3.46 2.53
N LEU A 91 19.41 -3.50 3.80
CA LEU A 91 19.89 -2.32 4.54
C LEU A 91 21.43 -2.30 4.64
N GLU A 92 22.11 -3.05 3.78
CA GLU A 92 23.58 -3.00 3.73
C GLU A 92 24.06 -1.61 3.31
N PRO A 93 25.09 -1.05 3.96
CA PRO A 93 25.58 0.31 3.66
C PRO A 93 25.92 0.55 2.17
N SER A 94 26.44 -0.46 1.47
CA SER A 94 26.77 -0.39 0.04
C SER A 94 25.51 -0.21 -0.84
N PHE A 95 24.44 -0.95 -0.54
CA PHE A 95 23.16 -0.82 -1.22
C PHE A 95 22.54 0.55 -0.96
N ILE A 96 22.53 0.99 0.30
CA ILE A 96 22.03 2.31 0.71
C ILE A 96 22.76 3.41 -0.07
N GLU A 97 24.08 3.32 -0.19
CA GLU A 97 24.86 4.29 -0.95
C GLU A 97 24.51 4.31 -2.44
N ALA A 98 24.49 3.16 -3.09
CA ALA A 98 24.18 3.05 -4.51
C ALA A 98 22.77 3.58 -4.84
N GLU A 99 21.77 3.19 -4.04
CA GLU A 99 20.38 3.59 -4.28
C GLU A 99 20.16 5.08 -3.99
N THR A 100 20.83 5.62 -2.96
CA THR A 100 20.77 7.06 -2.62
C THR A 100 21.41 7.92 -3.71
N GLN A 101 22.56 7.52 -4.26
CA GLN A 101 23.19 8.20 -5.40
C GLN A 101 22.28 8.18 -6.63
N ARG A 102 21.71 7.01 -6.98
CA ARG A 102 20.75 6.90 -8.09
C ARG A 102 19.55 7.82 -7.91
N LEU A 103 18.98 7.88 -6.70
CA LEU A 103 17.86 8.79 -6.41
C LEU A 103 18.25 10.27 -6.58
N GLN A 104 19.47 10.65 -6.22
CA GLN A 104 19.95 12.02 -6.44
C GLN A 104 20.08 12.35 -7.94
N GLU A 105 20.53 11.40 -8.77
CA GLU A 105 20.62 11.59 -10.22
C GLU A 105 19.24 11.71 -10.89
N LEU A 106 18.25 10.98 -10.37
CA LEU A 106 16.88 10.99 -10.89
C LEU A 106 16.07 12.23 -10.48
N THR A 107 16.49 12.94 -9.43
CA THR A 107 15.73 14.05 -8.85
C THR A 107 16.38 15.40 -9.11
N GLN A 108 15.57 16.42 -9.40
CA GLN A 108 16.05 17.80 -9.62
C GLN A 108 16.11 18.62 -8.33
N ILE A 109 15.46 18.13 -7.27
CA ILE A 109 15.37 18.75 -5.97
C ILE A 109 15.81 17.69 -4.95
N PRO A 110 16.60 18.05 -3.92
CA PRO A 110 17.02 17.14 -2.87
C PRO A 110 15.85 16.29 -2.36
N PRO A 111 15.94 14.95 -2.44
CA PRO A 111 14.85 14.08 -2.02
C PRO A 111 14.80 13.96 -0.49
N ILE A 112 13.65 13.51 0.01
CA ILE A 112 13.51 12.93 1.34
C ILE A 112 13.71 11.43 1.19
N ILE A 113 14.67 10.87 1.92
CA ILE A 113 14.97 9.43 1.86
C ILE A 113 14.52 8.77 3.15
N LEU A 114 13.70 7.72 3.02
CA LEU A 114 13.21 6.93 4.15
C LEU A 114 13.76 5.50 4.06
N LEU A 115 14.25 4.95 5.17
CA LEU A 115 14.47 3.50 5.26
C LEU A 115 13.11 2.79 5.33
N HIS A 116 12.90 1.79 4.47
CA HIS A 116 11.65 1.05 4.36
C HIS A 116 11.67 -0.18 5.28
N HIS A 117 10.71 -0.26 6.20
CA HIS A 117 10.52 -1.38 7.11
C HIS A 117 11.78 -1.78 7.89
N PRO A 118 12.47 -0.86 8.58
CA PRO A 118 13.66 -1.22 9.35
C PRO A 118 13.39 -2.17 10.52
N GLU A 119 12.13 -2.31 10.96
CA GLU A 119 11.72 -3.27 11.99
C GLU A 119 12.01 -4.72 11.62
N THR A 120 12.13 -5.05 10.32
CA THR A 120 12.39 -6.41 9.83
C THR A 120 13.88 -6.70 9.66
N ALA A 121 14.74 -5.72 9.94
CA ALA A 121 16.17 -5.78 9.69
C ALA A 121 16.92 -5.78 11.03
N ASP A 122 17.42 -6.95 11.46
CA ASP A 122 18.05 -7.29 12.75
C ASP A 122 19.16 -6.32 13.23
N GLY A 123 18.78 -5.08 13.56
CA GLY A 123 19.69 -4.00 13.98
C GLY A 123 20.50 -3.33 12.88
N THR A 124 20.52 -3.86 11.64
CA THR A 124 21.30 -3.30 10.52
C THR A 124 20.80 -1.92 10.07
N TRP A 125 19.55 -1.57 10.37
CA TRP A 125 18.99 -0.25 10.10
C TRP A 125 19.78 0.91 10.73
N ARG A 126 20.47 0.68 11.86
CA ARG A 126 21.33 1.71 12.48
C ARG A 126 22.53 2.04 11.59
N GLN A 127 23.14 1.02 10.99
CA GLN A 127 24.26 1.18 10.06
C GLN A 127 23.79 1.88 8.76
N ALA A 128 22.59 1.54 8.28
CA ALA A 128 21.99 2.19 7.13
C ALA A 128 21.73 3.69 7.36
N LEU A 129 21.16 4.06 8.52
CA LEU A 129 20.96 5.47 8.86
C LEU A 129 22.30 6.18 9.02
N ASP A 130 23.26 5.61 9.75
CA ASP A 130 24.59 6.20 9.92
C ASP A 130 25.28 6.43 8.57
N ARG A 131 25.10 5.51 7.61
CA ARG A 131 25.59 5.68 6.24
C ARG A 131 24.92 6.85 5.53
N LEU A 132 23.59 6.95 5.54
CA LEU A 132 22.87 8.10 4.94
C LEU A 132 23.32 9.43 5.52
N PHE A 133 23.51 9.50 6.84
CA PHE A 133 23.98 10.71 7.51
C PHE A 133 25.43 11.04 7.16
N SER A 134 26.29 10.04 7.08
CA SER A 134 27.67 10.21 6.64
C SER A 134 27.75 10.73 5.21
N MET A 135 26.91 10.21 4.30
CA MET A 135 26.81 10.71 2.92
C MET A 135 26.34 12.17 2.88
N ARG A 136 25.31 12.52 3.66
CA ARG A 136 24.85 13.92 3.77
C ARG A 136 25.94 14.86 4.29
N ARG A 137 26.69 14.44 5.31
CA ARG A 137 27.85 15.20 5.84
C ARG A 137 28.98 15.32 4.82
N ALA A 138 29.16 14.32 3.95
CA ALA A 138 30.12 14.35 2.85
C ALA A 138 29.67 15.21 1.66
N GLY A 139 28.52 15.90 1.75
CA GLY A 139 28.05 16.86 0.75
C GLY A 139 26.93 16.34 -0.16
N LEU A 140 26.39 15.13 0.11
CA LEU A 140 25.20 14.66 -0.60
C LEU A 140 23.98 15.52 -0.23
N ASP A 141 23.36 16.14 -1.22
CA ASP A 141 22.25 17.06 -0.99
C ASP A 141 20.93 16.31 -0.82
N LEU A 142 20.59 16.05 0.44
CA LEU A 142 19.35 15.42 0.87
C LEU A 142 18.52 16.40 1.69
N HIS A 143 17.21 16.48 1.41
CA HIS A 143 16.31 17.37 2.14
C HIS A 143 16.13 16.89 3.58
N ALA A 144 15.79 15.61 3.74
CA ALA A 144 15.60 14.97 5.03
C ALA A 144 15.88 13.46 4.94
N ILE A 145 16.19 12.87 6.09
CA ILE A 145 16.37 11.42 6.25
C ILE A 145 15.36 10.95 7.29
N GLY A 146 14.79 9.77 7.07
CA GLY A 146 13.74 9.26 7.93
C GLY A 146 13.52 7.77 7.82
N VAL A 147 12.38 7.33 8.35
CA VAL A 147 11.96 5.92 8.35
C VAL A 147 10.51 5.81 7.91
N ALA A 148 10.20 4.77 7.14
CA ALA A 148 8.85 4.33 6.83
C ALA A 148 8.61 2.96 7.47
N SER A 149 7.73 2.89 8.48
CA SER A 149 7.42 1.66 9.20
C SER A 149 5.91 1.48 9.32
N GLY A 150 5.47 0.22 9.26
CA GLY A 150 4.09 -0.16 9.57
C GLY A 150 3.82 -0.29 11.07
N ASP A 151 4.87 -0.33 11.89
CA ASP A 151 4.80 -0.61 13.32
C ASP A 151 5.05 0.67 14.14
N VAL A 152 3.95 1.28 14.60
CA VAL A 152 3.99 2.49 15.44
C VAL A 152 4.64 2.21 16.80
N ALA A 153 4.46 1.01 17.35
CA ALA A 153 5.07 0.62 18.63
C ALA A 153 6.60 0.53 18.49
N TRP A 154 7.08 -0.07 17.40
CA TRP A 154 8.51 -0.11 17.08
C TRP A 154 9.12 1.29 16.95
N LEU A 155 8.44 2.20 16.23
CA LEU A 155 8.87 3.60 16.10
C LEU A 155 8.96 4.29 17.47
N ARG A 156 7.98 4.03 18.34
CA ARG A 156 7.94 4.56 19.70
C ARG A 156 9.10 4.04 20.55
N SER A 157 9.35 2.73 20.53
CA SER A 157 10.45 2.11 21.29
C SER A 157 11.84 2.53 20.82
N ASN A 158 12.00 2.92 19.55
CA ASN A 158 13.29 3.29 18.96
C ASN A 158 13.48 4.81 18.78
N THR A 159 12.57 5.64 19.33
CA THR A 159 12.58 7.10 19.14
C THR A 159 13.94 7.74 19.43
N ASN A 160 14.59 7.38 20.54
CA ASN A 160 15.88 7.96 20.94
C ASN A 160 17.00 7.61 19.95
N ASP A 161 17.02 6.36 19.46
CA ASP A 161 18.02 5.94 18.48
C ASP A 161 17.77 6.62 17.14
N LEU A 162 16.52 6.70 16.68
CA LEU A 162 16.17 7.40 15.44
C LEU A 162 16.64 8.86 15.46
N LEU A 163 16.41 9.57 16.58
CA LEU A 163 16.91 10.94 16.76
C LEU A 163 18.44 11.01 16.83
N ARG A 164 19.08 10.08 17.55
CA ARG A 164 20.54 10.00 17.66
C ARG A 164 21.19 9.82 16.29
N PHE A 165 20.60 8.98 15.45
CA PHE A 165 21.02 8.78 14.08
C PHE A 165 20.43 9.83 13.13
N GLY A 166 19.85 10.92 13.63
CA GLY A 166 19.49 12.13 12.90
C GLY A 166 18.18 12.10 12.12
N ALA A 167 17.42 11.00 12.16
CA ALA A 167 16.14 10.91 11.46
C ALA A 167 15.20 12.06 11.89
N SER A 168 14.55 12.69 10.91
CA SER A 168 13.68 13.85 11.14
C SER A 168 12.27 13.68 10.58
N VAL A 169 12.05 12.65 9.75
CA VAL A 169 10.75 12.34 9.13
C VAL A 169 10.37 10.91 9.44
N LEU A 170 9.12 10.69 9.87
CA LEU A 170 8.55 9.35 10.00
C LEU A 170 7.33 9.20 9.10
N ARG A 171 7.26 8.08 8.39
CA ARG A 171 6.08 7.68 7.61
C ARG A 171 5.45 6.46 8.26
N LEU A 172 4.20 6.61 8.69
CA LEU A 172 3.50 5.62 9.52
C LEU A 172 2.00 5.54 9.20
N PRO A 173 1.34 4.39 9.46
CA PRO A 173 -0.12 4.29 9.39
C PRO A 173 -0.78 5.29 10.35
N ALA A 174 -1.67 6.13 9.82
CA ALA A 174 -2.45 7.06 10.62
C ALA A 174 -3.87 7.13 10.06
N CYS A 175 -4.78 6.34 10.64
CA CYS A 175 -6.15 6.21 10.15
C CYS A 175 -7.20 6.66 11.17
N ALA A 176 -8.44 6.80 10.70
CA ALA A 176 -9.57 7.20 11.54
C ALA A 176 -9.95 6.17 12.63
N LEU A 177 -9.61 4.90 12.42
CA LEU A 177 -9.98 3.81 13.33
C LEU A 177 -8.82 3.31 14.20
N ASP A 178 -7.71 4.04 14.23
CA ASP A 178 -6.61 3.69 15.12
C ASP A 178 -7.09 3.65 16.56
N SER A 179 -6.57 2.69 17.34
CA SER A 179 -6.84 2.59 18.77
C SER A 179 -6.37 3.86 19.50
N PRO A 180 -6.93 4.18 20.69
CA PRO A 180 -6.46 5.30 21.48
C PRO A 180 -4.94 5.28 21.72
N GLN A 181 -4.38 4.10 22.00
CA GLN A 181 -2.94 3.92 22.21
C GLN A 181 -2.12 4.34 20.97
N ILE A 182 -2.50 3.87 19.77
CA ILE A 182 -1.79 4.24 18.53
C ILE A 182 -1.85 5.75 18.28
N ARG A 183 -2.97 6.40 18.62
CA ARG A 183 -3.10 7.87 18.49
C ARG A 183 -2.20 8.60 19.46
N ASP A 184 -2.16 8.18 20.71
CA ASP A 184 -1.31 8.78 21.74
C ASP A 184 0.18 8.62 21.38
N ASP A 185 0.59 7.43 20.94
CA ASP A 185 1.96 7.17 20.47
C ASP A 185 2.30 8.03 19.25
N THR A 186 1.38 8.15 18.28
CA THR A 186 1.59 9.02 17.11
C THR A 186 1.70 10.49 17.50
N ALA A 187 0.85 10.96 18.42
CA ALA A 187 0.89 12.34 18.91
C ALA A 187 2.20 12.65 19.63
N GLU A 188 2.77 11.69 20.37
CA GLU A 188 4.07 11.86 21.00
C GLU A 188 5.23 11.89 19.99
N LEU A 189 5.20 11.02 18.99
CA LEU A 189 6.17 11.04 17.88
C LEU A 189 6.12 12.39 17.13
N GLY A 190 4.92 12.96 16.93
CA GLY A 190 4.73 14.24 16.23
C GLY A 190 5.30 15.47 16.96
N ARG A 191 5.72 15.32 18.22
CA ARG A 191 6.46 16.38 18.93
C ARG A 191 7.94 16.43 18.54
N GLN A 192 8.47 15.37 17.94
CA GLN A 192 9.89 15.16 17.70
C GLN A 192 10.23 15.00 16.20
N PHE A 193 9.26 14.53 15.40
CA PHE A 193 9.45 14.26 13.98
C PHE A 193 8.39 14.96 13.12
N GLU A 194 8.73 15.24 11.87
CA GLU A 194 7.71 15.47 10.85
C GLU A 194 7.03 14.14 10.51
N LEU A 195 5.70 14.11 10.63
CA LEU A 195 4.93 12.90 10.39
C LEU A 195 4.24 12.92 9.05
N VAL A 196 4.47 11.86 8.26
CA VAL A 196 3.75 11.55 7.03
C VAL A 196 2.79 10.40 7.33
N GLY A 197 1.52 10.74 7.59
CA GLY A 197 0.46 9.76 7.78
C GLY A 197 0.11 9.08 6.46
N ILE A 198 0.09 7.75 6.45
CA ILE A 198 -0.37 6.95 5.32
C ILE A 198 -1.61 6.16 5.70
N ARG A 199 -2.33 5.66 4.69
CA ARG A 199 -3.55 4.87 4.88
C ARG A 199 -4.54 5.58 5.83
N PRO A 200 -4.92 6.84 5.52
CA PRO A 200 -5.92 7.55 6.33
C PRO A 200 -7.27 6.82 6.36
N LEU A 201 -7.49 5.96 5.37
CA LEU A 201 -8.56 4.98 5.31
C LEU A 201 -8.04 3.67 5.91
N LEU A 202 -8.62 3.29 7.06
CA LEU A 202 -8.45 2.05 7.85
C LEU A 202 -7.08 1.34 7.81
N SER A 203 -6.44 1.25 8.99
CA SER A 203 -5.22 0.48 9.23
C SER A 203 -5.47 -1.03 9.37
N THR A 204 -6.69 -1.48 9.63
CA THR A 204 -7.04 -2.91 9.84
C THR A 204 -7.61 -3.60 8.60
N THR A 205 -7.82 -2.86 7.52
CA THR A 205 -8.31 -3.39 6.24
C THR A 205 -7.69 -2.53 5.15
N PRO A 206 -6.64 -2.98 4.43
CA PRO A 206 -6.17 -2.33 3.21
C PRO A 206 -7.19 -2.57 2.10
N VAL A 207 -8.38 -2.01 2.28
CA VAL A 207 -9.19 -1.66 1.15
C VAL A 207 -8.47 -0.54 0.44
N HIS A 208 -8.06 -0.81 -0.79
CA HIS A 208 -7.82 0.25 -1.75
C HIS A 208 -9.18 0.82 -2.15
N MET A 209 -9.72 1.69 -1.31
CA MET A 209 -10.91 2.44 -1.64
C MET A 209 -10.45 3.64 -2.44
N GLN A 210 -10.91 3.70 -3.68
CA GLN A 210 -10.83 4.92 -4.45
C GLN A 210 -11.59 6.03 -3.71
N LEU A 211 -11.07 7.27 -3.77
CA LEU A 211 -11.65 8.40 -3.04
C LEU A 211 -12.98 8.82 -3.64
N VAL A 212 -13.11 8.55 -4.93
CA VAL A 212 -14.35 8.55 -5.67
C VAL A 212 -14.85 7.12 -5.67
N ASP A 213 -16.14 6.90 -5.44
CA ASP A 213 -16.77 5.67 -5.92
C ASP A 213 -16.44 5.55 -7.41
N HIS A 214 -15.63 4.57 -7.83
CA HIS A 214 -15.51 4.32 -9.26
C HIS A 214 -16.94 4.10 -9.78
N PRO A 215 -17.24 4.40 -11.05
CA PRO A 215 -18.39 3.81 -11.73
C PRO A 215 -18.38 2.26 -11.73
N ASN A 216 -17.37 1.62 -11.12
CA ASN A 216 -17.29 0.20 -10.77
C ASN A 216 -17.57 -0.10 -9.28
N THR A 217 -18.04 0.84 -8.47
CA THR A 217 -18.59 0.58 -7.12
C THR A 217 -20.00 1.13 -6.99
N GLU A 218 -20.33 2.23 -7.68
CA GLU A 218 -21.72 2.49 -8.11
C GLU A 218 -22.07 1.57 -9.29
N GLY A 219 -22.68 0.42 -9.00
CA GLY A 219 -23.09 -0.56 -10.02
C GLY A 219 -22.46 -1.94 -9.89
N VAL A 220 -21.54 -2.15 -8.94
CA VAL A 220 -21.24 -3.51 -8.48
C VAL A 220 -22.43 -3.98 -7.67
N ASP A 221 -23.31 -4.73 -8.35
CA ASP A 221 -24.27 -5.59 -7.67
C ASP A 221 -23.43 -6.54 -6.79
N ARG A 222 -23.37 -6.23 -5.50
CA ARG A 222 -22.68 -7.03 -4.49
C ARG A 222 -23.17 -8.48 -4.53
N GLY A 223 -24.47 -8.64 -4.76
CA GLY A 223 -25.08 -9.94 -5.02
C GLY A 223 -24.52 -10.59 -6.28
N ALA A 224 -24.26 -9.85 -7.36
CA ALA A 224 -23.64 -10.40 -8.56
C ALA A 224 -22.18 -10.82 -8.33
N THR A 225 -21.40 -10.07 -7.54
CA THR A 225 -20.01 -10.46 -7.23
C THR A 225 -19.96 -11.70 -6.35
N GLN A 226 -20.83 -11.78 -5.33
CA GLN A 226 -20.96 -12.98 -4.50
C GLN A 226 -21.41 -14.18 -5.34
N ARG A 227 -22.44 -14.01 -6.18
CA ARG A 227 -22.89 -15.07 -7.10
C ARG A 227 -21.78 -15.52 -8.04
N ALA A 228 -21.04 -14.59 -8.66
CA ALA A 228 -19.94 -14.91 -9.56
C ALA A 228 -18.82 -15.70 -8.86
N TYR A 229 -18.52 -15.36 -7.61
CA TYR A 229 -17.58 -16.12 -6.79
C TYR A 229 -18.11 -17.51 -6.45
N PHE A 230 -19.35 -17.65 -5.97
CA PHE A 230 -19.94 -18.97 -5.69
C PHE A 230 -19.99 -19.85 -6.94
N SER A 231 -20.37 -19.29 -8.10
CA SER A 231 -20.32 -20.03 -9.37
C SER A 231 -18.89 -20.43 -9.77
N ALA A 232 -17.87 -19.62 -9.46
CA ALA A 232 -16.48 -20.00 -9.68
C ALA A 232 -16.02 -21.11 -8.73
N CYS A 233 -16.46 -21.10 -7.47
CA CYS A 233 -16.24 -22.17 -6.51
C CYS A 233 -16.91 -23.48 -6.98
N GLU A 234 -18.16 -23.43 -7.42
CA GLU A 234 -18.85 -24.60 -7.95
C GLU A 234 -18.14 -25.17 -9.18
N ALA A 235 -17.73 -24.31 -10.11
CA ALA A 235 -17.03 -24.73 -11.33
C ALA A 235 -15.66 -25.38 -11.05
N ILE A 236 -14.85 -24.78 -10.16
CA ILE A 236 -13.54 -25.35 -9.80
C ILE A 236 -13.70 -26.67 -9.03
N VAL A 237 -14.66 -26.77 -8.12
CA VAL A 237 -14.91 -27.99 -7.35
C VAL A 237 -15.41 -29.12 -8.26
N GLN A 238 -16.33 -28.82 -9.18
CA GLN A 238 -16.84 -29.80 -10.14
C GLN A 238 -15.72 -30.31 -11.07
N HIS A 239 -14.89 -29.40 -11.58
CA HIS A 239 -13.78 -29.75 -12.47
C HIS A 239 -12.68 -30.55 -11.77
N LEU A 240 -12.40 -30.24 -10.50
CA LEU A 240 -11.39 -30.92 -9.71
C LEU A 240 -11.92 -32.15 -8.96
N THR A 241 -13.19 -32.54 -9.14
CA THR A 241 -13.67 -33.80 -8.57
C THR A 241 -13.11 -34.95 -9.43
N PRO A 242 -12.14 -35.75 -8.93
CA PRO A 242 -11.51 -36.77 -9.75
C PRO A 242 -12.50 -37.90 -10.04
N PRO A 243 -12.50 -38.46 -11.27
CA PRO A 243 -13.29 -39.66 -11.57
C PRO A 243 -12.77 -40.87 -10.76
N GLU A 244 -13.60 -41.90 -10.58
CA GLU A 244 -13.26 -43.06 -9.73
C GLU A 244 -11.97 -43.78 -10.17
N ASP A 245 -11.66 -43.73 -11.46
CA ASP A 245 -10.50 -44.34 -12.11
C ASP A 245 -9.27 -43.43 -12.23
N ALA A 246 -9.31 -42.21 -11.68
CA ALA A 246 -8.15 -41.32 -11.66
C ALA A 246 -6.98 -41.95 -10.87
N ASP A 247 -5.77 -41.81 -11.39
CA ASP A 247 -4.54 -42.22 -10.72
C ASP A 247 -4.30 -41.45 -9.40
N GLU A 248 -3.41 -41.99 -8.57
CA GLU A 248 -3.13 -41.48 -7.22
C GLU A 248 -2.56 -40.05 -7.23
N ASP A 249 -1.72 -39.73 -8.22
CA ASP A 249 -1.09 -38.40 -8.35
C ASP A 249 -2.12 -37.33 -8.74
N THR A 250 -2.99 -37.64 -9.70
CA THR A 250 -4.10 -36.77 -10.13
C THR A 250 -5.07 -36.51 -8.97
N ARG A 251 -5.40 -37.56 -8.21
CA ARG A 251 -6.28 -37.47 -7.05
C ARG A 251 -5.65 -36.62 -5.93
N ALA A 252 -4.38 -36.85 -5.62
CA ALA A 252 -3.66 -36.08 -4.61
C ALA A 252 -3.52 -34.59 -4.99
N GLY A 253 -3.32 -34.29 -6.27
CA GLY A 253 -3.33 -32.92 -6.78
C GLY A 253 -4.71 -32.25 -6.64
N ALA A 254 -5.76 -32.93 -7.10
CA ALA A 254 -7.13 -32.47 -6.98
C ALA A 254 -7.53 -32.19 -5.52
N ASP A 255 -7.28 -33.14 -4.61
CA ASP A 255 -7.57 -33.00 -3.18
C ASP A 255 -6.83 -31.81 -2.56
N TRP A 256 -5.57 -31.58 -2.96
CA TRP A 256 -4.81 -30.43 -2.48
C TRP A 256 -5.40 -29.10 -2.95
N LEU A 257 -5.82 -28.98 -4.22
CA LEU A 257 -6.45 -27.76 -4.73
C LEU A 257 -7.83 -27.52 -4.08
N LEU A 258 -8.61 -28.57 -3.84
CA LEU A 258 -9.87 -28.48 -3.11
C LEU A 258 -9.66 -27.99 -1.67
N GLN A 259 -8.61 -28.47 -0.99
CA GLN A 259 -8.23 -27.98 0.34
C GLN A 259 -7.82 -26.51 0.29
N LEU A 260 -7.01 -26.10 -0.70
CA LEU A 260 -6.63 -24.69 -0.88
C LEU A 260 -7.87 -23.79 -1.07
N VAL A 261 -8.84 -24.21 -1.89
CA VAL A 261 -10.10 -23.47 -2.07
C VAL A 261 -10.86 -23.37 -0.74
N ALA A 262 -10.93 -24.45 0.04
CA ALA A 262 -11.58 -24.45 1.35
C ALA A 262 -10.89 -23.48 2.34
N ASP A 263 -9.56 -23.50 2.42
CA ASP A 263 -8.77 -22.65 3.31
C ASP A 263 -8.93 -21.16 2.94
N LEU A 264 -8.97 -20.84 1.65
CA LEU A 264 -9.24 -19.48 1.17
C LEU A 264 -10.66 -19.04 1.54
N ASN A 265 -11.66 -19.90 1.37
CA ASN A 265 -13.04 -19.58 1.75
C ASN A 265 -13.17 -19.28 3.26
N GLU A 266 -12.45 -20.01 4.12
CA GLU A 266 -12.45 -19.77 5.57
C GLU A 266 -11.75 -18.45 5.94
N SER A 267 -10.73 -18.06 5.18
CA SER A 267 -9.89 -16.89 5.47
C SER A 267 -10.40 -15.58 4.87
N VAL A 268 -11.42 -15.59 4.02
CA VAL A 268 -11.92 -14.39 3.29
C VAL A 268 -12.21 -13.17 4.19
N THR A 269 -12.71 -13.40 5.41
CA THR A 269 -13.04 -12.35 6.39
C THR A 269 -11.82 -11.82 7.16
N LYS A 270 -10.74 -12.60 7.17
CA LYS A 270 -9.46 -12.30 7.82
C LYS A 270 -8.46 -11.70 6.83
N MET A 271 -8.67 -11.95 5.54
CA MET A 271 -7.83 -11.45 4.46
C MET A 271 -8.11 -10.00 4.15
N THR A 272 -7.08 -9.39 3.57
CA THR A 272 -7.13 -8.02 3.12
C THR A 272 -6.65 -7.94 1.68
N PRO A 273 -7.11 -7.00 0.84
CA PRO A 273 -6.71 -6.96 -0.57
C PRO A 273 -5.20 -6.97 -0.79
N SER A 274 -4.43 -6.18 -0.02
CA SER A 274 -2.96 -6.22 -0.13
C SER A 274 -2.35 -7.54 0.35
N ALA A 275 -2.89 -8.15 1.42
CA ALA A 275 -2.41 -9.46 1.87
C ALA A 275 -2.72 -10.54 0.83
N TRP A 276 -3.89 -10.47 0.19
CA TRP A 276 -4.27 -11.35 -0.90
C TRP A 276 -3.37 -11.20 -2.11
N GLU A 277 -3.13 -9.98 -2.59
CA GLU A 277 -2.20 -9.71 -3.71
C GLU A 277 -0.79 -10.25 -3.41
N TYR A 278 -0.33 -10.08 -2.16
CA TYR A 278 0.97 -10.59 -1.70
C TYR A 278 1.00 -12.12 -1.62
N GLU A 279 0.02 -12.74 -0.98
CA GLU A 279 -0.04 -14.19 -0.80
C GLU A 279 -0.22 -14.91 -2.15
N LEU A 280 -1.05 -14.35 -3.03
CA LEU A 280 -1.21 -14.83 -4.40
C LEU A 280 0.12 -14.86 -5.17
N SER A 281 0.92 -13.80 -5.04
CA SER A 281 2.18 -13.65 -5.79
C SER A 281 3.37 -14.38 -5.18
N THR A 282 3.42 -14.53 -3.86
CA THR A 282 4.60 -15.04 -3.16
C THR A 282 4.46 -16.48 -2.66
N GLN A 283 3.24 -16.95 -2.46
CA GLN A 283 2.98 -18.27 -1.89
C GLN A 283 2.12 -19.11 -2.84
N ILE A 284 0.89 -18.68 -3.11
CA ILE A 284 -0.11 -19.48 -3.80
C ILE A 284 0.29 -19.74 -5.26
N GLY A 285 0.63 -18.70 -6.02
CA GLY A 285 1.05 -18.83 -7.42
C GLY A 285 2.25 -19.79 -7.60
N PRO A 286 3.36 -19.59 -6.86
CA PRO A 286 4.48 -20.51 -6.87
C PRO A 286 4.14 -21.93 -6.42
N MET A 287 3.30 -22.10 -5.39
CA MET A 287 2.90 -23.43 -4.90
C MET A 287 2.10 -24.20 -5.95
N ILE A 288 1.18 -23.54 -6.65
CA ILE A 288 0.40 -24.14 -7.74
C ILE A 288 1.34 -24.56 -8.87
N HIS A 289 2.24 -23.68 -9.30
CA HIS A 289 3.21 -24.00 -10.34
C HIS A 289 4.12 -25.18 -9.97
N ASN A 290 4.59 -25.25 -8.72
CA ASN A 290 5.49 -26.31 -8.27
C ASN A 290 4.79 -27.66 -8.10
N LYS A 291 3.49 -27.66 -7.76
CA LYS A 291 2.70 -28.89 -7.59
C LYS A 291 2.15 -29.42 -8.91
N PHE A 292 1.92 -28.55 -9.88
CA PHE A 292 1.37 -28.92 -11.17
C PHE A 292 2.33 -28.47 -12.27
N ASP A 293 3.25 -29.37 -12.61
CA ASP A 293 4.17 -29.16 -13.73
C ASP A 293 3.35 -29.22 -15.04
N GLY A 294 2.84 -28.06 -15.46
CA GLY A 294 1.92 -27.92 -16.59
C GLY A 294 0.47 -28.28 -16.26
N LEU A 295 -0.22 -27.37 -15.56
CA LEU A 295 -1.70 -27.38 -15.52
C LEU A 295 -2.25 -27.37 -16.95
N ASP A 296 -3.31 -28.15 -17.21
CA ASP A 296 -4.06 -27.99 -18.45
C ASP A 296 -4.73 -26.59 -18.49
N ASP A 297 -4.92 -26.08 -19.71
CA ASP A 297 -5.43 -24.73 -19.93
C ASP A 297 -6.80 -24.50 -19.26
N GLN A 298 -7.63 -25.55 -19.17
CA GLN A 298 -8.96 -25.44 -18.56
C GLN A 298 -8.89 -25.30 -17.04
N THR A 299 -8.04 -26.09 -16.38
CA THR A 299 -7.77 -25.97 -14.93
C THR A 299 -7.16 -24.61 -14.61
N ALA A 300 -6.20 -24.14 -15.41
CA ALA A 300 -5.58 -22.84 -15.27
C ALA A 300 -6.60 -21.69 -15.39
N ASP A 301 -7.47 -21.75 -16.40
CA ASP A 301 -8.55 -20.77 -16.61
C ASP A 301 -9.55 -20.72 -15.45
N LEU A 302 -9.92 -21.89 -14.91
CA LEU A 302 -10.83 -21.97 -13.77
C LEU A 302 -10.20 -21.43 -12.49
N LEU A 303 -8.94 -21.76 -12.22
CA LEU A 303 -8.19 -21.22 -11.08
C LEU A 303 -8.02 -19.70 -11.20
N PHE A 304 -7.72 -19.20 -12.40
CA PHE A 304 -7.62 -17.77 -12.66
C PHE A 304 -8.94 -17.05 -12.37
N LYS A 305 -10.07 -17.57 -12.88
CA LYS A 305 -11.40 -17.02 -12.59
C LYS A 305 -11.74 -17.07 -11.10
N PHE A 306 -11.39 -18.16 -10.41
CA PHE A 306 -11.57 -18.30 -8.97
C PHE A 306 -10.78 -17.22 -8.21
N PHE A 307 -9.47 -17.08 -8.46
CA PHE A 307 -8.62 -16.09 -7.77
C PHE A 307 -9.04 -14.65 -8.05
N GLN A 308 -9.45 -14.35 -9.28
CA GLN A 308 -10.00 -13.03 -9.60
C GLN A 308 -11.28 -12.72 -8.81
N ASN A 309 -12.21 -13.67 -8.72
CA ASN A 309 -13.46 -13.46 -7.99
C ASN A 309 -13.24 -13.45 -6.48
N TYR A 310 -12.33 -14.28 -5.96
CA TYR A 310 -11.92 -14.25 -4.57
C TYR A 310 -11.31 -12.89 -4.19
N GLY A 311 -10.41 -12.32 -5.00
CA GLY A 311 -9.85 -10.99 -4.75
C GLY A 311 -10.90 -9.87 -4.73
N LYS A 312 -11.92 -9.96 -5.58
CA LYS A 312 -13.08 -9.05 -5.54
C LYS A 312 -13.89 -9.23 -4.24
N LEU A 313 -14.12 -10.47 -3.82
CA LEU A 313 -14.85 -10.76 -2.58
C LEU A 313 -14.08 -10.29 -1.34
N VAL A 314 -12.76 -10.51 -1.27
CA VAL A 314 -11.89 -9.96 -0.21
C VAL A 314 -12.02 -8.44 -0.14
N SER A 315 -12.05 -7.77 -1.29
CA SER A 315 -12.19 -6.30 -1.36
C SER A 315 -13.54 -5.81 -0.83
N ILE A 316 -14.65 -6.46 -1.22
CA ILE A 316 -16.00 -6.13 -0.73
C ILE A 316 -16.11 -6.41 0.77
N THR A 317 -15.66 -7.58 1.21
CA THR A 317 -15.70 -7.99 2.62
C THR A 317 -14.91 -7.02 3.49
N ALA A 318 -13.72 -6.63 3.04
CA ALA A 318 -12.91 -5.63 3.71
C ALA A 318 -13.61 -4.26 3.79
N GLN A 319 -14.32 -3.83 2.74
CA GLN A 319 -15.13 -2.60 2.77
C GLN A 319 -16.28 -2.67 3.76
N ASP A 320 -16.94 -3.82 3.87
CA ASP A 320 -18.07 -4.01 4.77
C ASP A 320 -17.63 -4.04 6.23
N CYS A 321 -16.55 -4.75 6.52
CA CYS A 321 -15.89 -4.69 7.84
C CYS A 321 -15.50 -3.25 8.19
N ALA A 322 -14.93 -2.52 7.22
CA ALA A 322 -14.51 -1.15 7.41
C ALA A 322 -15.69 -0.19 7.70
N ARG A 323 -16.79 -0.33 6.96
CA ARG A 323 -18.00 0.46 7.13
C ARG A 323 -18.69 0.13 8.46
N ALA A 324 -18.73 -1.15 8.85
CA ALA A 324 -19.27 -1.57 10.15
C ALA A 324 -18.46 -0.96 11.31
N ALA A 325 -17.12 -1.00 11.21
CA ALA A 325 -16.25 -0.38 12.21
C ALA A 325 -16.38 1.15 12.23
N ALA A 326 -16.57 1.79 11.07
CA ALA A 326 -16.83 3.23 10.98
C ALA A 326 -18.21 3.64 11.54
N ALA A 327 -19.19 2.73 11.53
CA ALA A 327 -20.51 2.97 12.13
C ALA A 327 -20.48 2.88 13.66
N SER A 328 -19.55 2.13 14.23
CA SER A 328 -19.30 2.03 15.67
C SER A 328 -17.83 2.33 16.01
N PRO A 329 -17.37 3.57 15.77
CA PRO A 329 -15.95 3.87 15.84
C PRO A 329 -15.48 4.01 17.29
N PRO A 330 -14.16 3.94 17.54
CA PRO A 330 -13.59 4.17 18.88
C PRO A 330 -13.91 5.59 19.40
N THR A 331 -13.81 5.76 20.72
CA THR A 331 -14.09 7.04 21.40
C THR A 331 -13.36 8.22 20.77
N GLY A 332 -14.06 9.35 20.62
CA GLY A 332 -13.55 10.57 20.00
C GLY A 332 -13.79 10.67 18.49
N VAL A 333 -14.23 9.58 17.84
CA VAL A 333 -14.54 9.55 16.42
C VAL A 333 -16.04 9.64 16.17
N LEU A 334 -16.44 10.49 15.22
CA LEU A 334 -17.83 10.57 14.81
C LEU A 334 -18.18 9.39 13.89
N PRO A 335 -19.30 8.68 14.13
CA PRO A 335 -19.71 7.56 13.29
C PRO A 335 -20.02 8.01 11.85
N ILE A 336 -19.79 7.11 10.90
CA ILE A 336 -20.17 7.33 9.50
C ILE A 336 -21.70 7.38 9.35
N LYS A 337 -22.20 8.27 8.49
CA LYS A 337 -23.62 8.32 8.11
C LYS A 337 -23.91 7.32 6.97
N PRO A 338 -25.14 6.77 6.86
CA PRO A 338 -25.48 5.77 5.84
C PRO A 338 -25.08 6.13 4.40
N ASP A 339 -25.34 7.38 4.00
CA ASP A 339 -25.10 7.88 2.64
C ASP A 339 -23.74 8.56 2.47
N GLN A 340 -22.89 8.54 3.52
CA GLN A 340 -21.59 9.17 3.45
C GLN A 340 -20.57 8.22 2.80
N PRO A 341 -19.80 8.66 1.80
CA PRO A 341 -18.69 7.87 1.26
C PRO A 341 -17.65 7.59 2.35
N LEU A 342 -17.24 6.32 2.49
CA LEU A 342 -16.32 5.88 3.55
C LEU A 342 -14.94 6.53 3.40
N ALA A 343 -14.48 6.71 2.16
CA ALA A 343 -13.25 7.43 1.86
C ALA A 343 -13.27 8.89 2.33
N GLU A 344 -14.34 9.63 2.01
CA GLU A 344 -14.48 11.01 2.47
C GLU A 344 -14.60 11.13 3.99
N TRP A 345 -15.33 10.21 4.62
CA TRP A 345 -15.47 10.16 6.08
C TRP A 345 -14.12 10.02 6.77
N ALA A 346 -13.32 9.03 6.37
CA ALA A 346 -12.04 8.77 7.03
C ALA A 346 -10.99 9.84 6.69
N LEU A 347 -10.96 10.38 5.46
CA LEU A 347 -10.13 11.55 5.14
C LEU A 347 -10.48 12.75 6.02
N ARG A 348 -11.78 13.08 6.12
CA ARG A 348 -12.24 14.20 6.95
C ARG A 348 -11.76 14.01 8.38
N HIS A 349 -11.88 12.80 8.89
CA HIS A 349 -11.44 12.48 10.24
C HIS A 349 -9.94 12.71 10.42
N VAL A 350 -9.10 12.19 9.53
CA VAL A 350 -7.64 12.37 9.63
C VAL A 350 -7.25 13.85 9.51
N PHE A 351 -7.87 14.61 8.61
CA PHE A 351 -7.60 16.05 8.49
C PHE A 351 -7.97 16.86 9.75
N HIS A 352 -9.05 16.50 10.45
CA HIS A 352 -9.51 17.25 11.63
C HIS A 352 -8.91 16.78 12.95
N GLN A 353 -8.73 15.47 13.10
CA GLN A 353 -8.45 14.84 14.39
C GLN A 353 -7.00 14.38 14.55
N ARG A 354 -6.18 14.53 13.52
CA ARG A 354 -4.74 14.18 13.57
C ARG A 354 -3.87 15.43 13.34
N PRO A 355 -3.95 16.46 14.20
CA PRO A 355 -3.20 17.69 14.04
C PRO A 355 -1.67 17.50 14.06
N GLU A 356 -1.20 16.44 14.69
CA GLU A 356 0.22 16.04 14.76
C GLU A 356 0.80 15.62 13.41
N LEU A 357 -0.04 15.28 12.43
CA LEU A 357 0.42 14.95 11.09
C LEU A 357 0.86 16.21 10.35
N THR A 358 2.13 16.24 9.98
CA THR A 358 2.69 17.27 9.09
C THR A 358 2.11 17.12 7.70
N TYR A 359 2.04 15.87 7.22
CA TYR A 359 1.54 15.53 5.89
C TYR A 359 0.67 14.27 5.91
N ILE A 360 -0.21 14.15 4.92
CA ILE A 360 -1.04 12.99 4.64
C ILE A 360 -0.72 12.54 3.22
N SER A 361 -0.21 11.32 3.09
CA SER A 361 0.13 10.70 1.81
C SER A 361 -1.03 9.83 1.31
N LEU A 362 -1.62 10.22 0.17
CA LEU A 362 -2.77 9.55 -0.43
C LEU A 362 -2.39 8.82 -1.70
N ALA A 363 -2.66 7.51 -1.74
CA ALA A 363 -2.67 6.77 -2.98
C ALA A 363 -3.94 7.12 -3.75
N VAL A 364 -3.78 7.59 -4.97
CA VAL A 364 -4.88 7.94 -5.87
C VAL A 364 -4.75 7.16 -7.17
N GLU A 365 -5.84 7.01 -7.90
CA GLU A 365 -5.86 6.30 -9.18
C GLU A 365 -6.23 7.24 -10.34
N SER A 366 -6.87 8.37 -10.03
CA SER A 366 -7.42 9.31 -10.99
C SER A 366 -7.21 10.77 -10.58
N THR A 367 -7.45 11.69 -11.51
CA THR A 367 -7.49 13.13 -11.23
C THR A 367 -8.68 13.50 -10.34
N ASN A 368 -9.79 12.75 -10.42
CA ASN A 368 -10.99 12.98 -9.64
C ASN A 368 -10.75 12.65 -8.15
N ASP A 369 -9.95 11.63 -7.84
CA ASP A 369 -9.52 11.34 -6.46
C ASP A 369 -8.81 12.55 -5.81
N ILE A 370 -7.97 13.25 -6.58
CA ILE A 370 -7.29 14.46 -6.10
C ILE A 370 -8.32 15.56 -5.80
N ASP A 371 -9.32 15.72 -6.67
CA ASP A 371 -10.38 16.71 -6.47
C ASP A 371 -11.22 16.42 -5.21
N VAL A 372 -11.55 15.16 -4.97
CA VAL A 372 -12.23 14.74 -3.72
C VAL A 372 -11.35 15.03 -2.51
N ALA A 373 -10.08 14.62 -2.53
CA ALA A 373 -9.16 14.85 -1.42
C ALA A 373 -9.04 16.33 -1.04
N LEU A 374 -8.88 17.20 -2.05
CA LEU A 374 -8.77 18.64 -1.85
C LEU A 374 -10.08 19.27 -1.39
N ARG A 375 -11.23 18.81 -1.89
CA ARG A 375 -12.55 19.24 -1.41
C ARG A 375 -12.74 18.88 0.06
N VAL A 376 -12.41 17.65 0.45
CA VAL A 376 -12.51 17.20 1.85
C VAL A 376 -11.58 18.03 2.73
N ALA A 377 -10.32 18.22 2.32
CA ALA A 377 -9.37 19.06 3.04
C ALA A 377 -9.86 20.51 3.18
N ALA A 378 -10.43 21.10 2.12
CA ALA A 378 -10.97 22.46 2.17
C ALA A 378 -12.20 22.61 3.08
N SER A 379 -13.09 21.60 3.09
CA SER A 379 -14.27 21.58 3.97
C SER A 379 -13.92 21.41 5.45
N SER A 380 -12.67 21.04 5.74
CA SER A 380 -12.19 20.73 7.08
C SER A 380 -11.53 21.92 7.78
N SER A 381 -11.76 23.15 7.31
CA SER A 381 -11.04 24.37 7.71
C SER A 381 -11.91 25.56 8.10
#